data_AF-A0A7U9KY85-F1
#
_entry.id   AF-A0A7U9KY85-F1
#
_cell.length_a   1.000
_cell.length_b   1.000
_cell.length_c   1.000
_cell.angle_alpha   90.00
_cell.angle_beta   90.00
_cell.angle_gamma   90.00
#
_symmetry.space_group_name_H-M   'P 1'
#
loop_
_entity.id
_entity.type
_entity.pdbx_description
1 polymer ?
#
loop_
_entity_poly.entity_id
_entity_poly.type
_entity_poly.pdbx_seq_one_letter_code
_entity_poly.pdbx_strand_id
1 'polypeptide(L)'
;MGVVLPGWADEILDIIGVSWPNVDEDDYREMATAMREFAGDINDGAGQAHEAVQALVSSAGGGQAAEALNAHWGKINGTHLTKLAHCGELAATALDGVAVLIEGAKLGAIVQLGILAAEVIAAQAAAPFTFGLSELGALGATQATRVIVKRLFKEVCQQVAEQVVSIALTPVEEALGAMVGDLVVQLGANALGVQDGVDLGRTTKAGKEGFGQGVQGAKDAAGSSMQLLSASGGGGGTGGGSGSGGFTFDHDAHDKAVTGLQSAGGHFRNNAGGKIGRARHHHSRTRGKDVIADSANAVVDKLVDGLEDGVKKAAKHLDDSMTRGVKQMAKNHKENDQKLSSHFSGLGKGEKDPKAPKGADAGGGGGGGGGRPPGKGKTGGGGDGARDPWWHGHSADQMRHHRGEPVDVSGDDRPTQLNRLENEAVKLAHEARDEKHQNSNIPGKDYRKDGCSGSFLHDGIITSHTSSTRRKPSGGPNSRGGQPQEYPRAHPALQQVLDDVKQGFLDMDENPAAGHGKCAEVSLISDRLHQMDPDGTKIRTPDDARRALEGGVIHTRQLGDDVRRHPDTREKYVHMPHGAYKKPCDSCQPMLDRLGIIAHR
;
A
#
# COMPACT_ATOMS: atom_id res chain seq x y z
N MET A 1 13.16 15.84 35.49
CA MET A 1 13.71 17.19 35.73
C MET A 1 14.85 17.37 34.76
N GLY A 2 14.60 18.13 33.68
CA GLY A 2 15.60 18.41 32.65
C GLY A 2 16.88 19.05 33.22
N VAL A 3 18.00 18.84 32.54
CA VAL A 3 19.31 19.35 32.99
C VAL A 3 19.35 20.86 32.81
N VAL A 4 19.43 21.59 33.92
CA VAL A 4 19.48 23.06 33.96
C VAL A 4 20.93 23.54 34.00
N LEU A 5 21.21 24.62 33.27
CA LEU A 5 22.53 25.24 33.23
C LEU A 5 22.87 25.89 34.59
N PRO A 6 24.02 25.54 35.21
CA PRO A 6 24.53 26.26 36.37
C PRO A 6 24.92 27.70 36.01
N GLY A 7 24.66 28.68 36.88
CA GLY A 7 24.92 30.10 36.58
C GLY A 7 26.36 30.44 36.19
N TRP A 8 27.34 29.67 36.66
CA TRP A 8 28.76 29.85 36.28
C TRP A 8 29.06 29.42 34.83
N ALA A 9 28.26 28.54 34.24
CA ALA A 9 28.45 28.07 32.87
C ALA A 9 27.80 29.00 31.84
N ASP A 10 26.81 29.80 32.26
CA ASP A 10 26.14 30.82 31.43
C ASP A 10 27.09 31.95 31.04
N GLU A 11 27.85 32.44 32.02
CA GLU A 11 28.89 33.46 31.81
C GLU A 11 29.96 32.98 30.82
N ILE A 12 30.30 31.69 30.82
CA ILE A 12 31.27 31.12 29.89
C ILE A 12 30.66 30.94 28.51
N LEU A 13 29.41 30.47 28.40
CA LEU A 13 28.73 30.33 27.10
C LEU A 13 28.61 31.67 26.35
N ASP A 14 28.41 32.78 27.07
CA ASP A 14 28.41 34.13 26.51
C ASP A 14 29.80 34.53 25.97
N ILE A 15 30.89 34.15 26.65
CA ILE A 15 32.27 34.40 26.22
C ILE A 15 32.64 33.62 24.95
N ILE A 16 32.17 32.38 24.80
CA ILE A 16 32.40 31.55 23.59
C ILE A 16 31.39 31.80 22.46
N GLY A 17 30.31 32.53 22.73
CA GLY A 17 29.23 32.81 21.78
C GLY A 17 28.55 31.53 21.27
N VAL A 18 28.19 30.63 22.19
CA VAL A 18 27.48 29.37 21.90
C VAL A 18 26.15 29.37 22.66
N SER A 19 25.04 29.17 21.95
CA SER A 19 23.72 29.02 22.57
C SER A 19 23.60 27.68 23.28
N TRP A 20 23.06 27.67 24.49
CA TRP A 20 22.68 26.43 25.19
C TRP A 20 21.46 25.79 24.51
N PRO A 21 21.49 24.47 24.23
CA PRO A 21 20.34 23.79 23.65
C PRO A 21 19.20 23.69 24.68
N ASN A 22 18.14 24.46 24.47
CA ASN A 22 16.97 24.54 25.35
C ASN A 22 15.93 23.42 25.09
N VAL A 23 16.40 22.22 24.74
CA VAL A 23 15.55 21.04 24.52
C VAL A 23 15.30 20.37 25.87
N ASP A 24 14.05 20.09 26.24
CA ASP A 24 13.72 19.44 27.52
C ASP A 24 13.63 17.92 27.34
N GLU A 25 14.47 17.17 28.06
CA GLU A 25 14.46 15.71 28.06
C GLU A 25 13.19 15.13 28.68
N ASP A 26 12.56 15.88 29.60
CA ASP A 26 11.30 15.46 30.22
C ASP A 26 10.16 15.45 29.19
N ASP A 27 10.16 16.35 28.21
CA ASP A 27 9.16 16.35 27.13
C ASP A 27 9.25 15.04 26.30
N TYR A 28 10.47 14.52 26.06
CA TYR A 28 10.64 13.22 25.38
C TYR A 28 10.17 12.03 26.23
N ARG A 29 10.37 12.08 27.55
CA ARG A 29 9.88 11.05 28.49
C ARG A 29 8.34 11.06 28.60
N GLU A 30 7.74 12.25 28.57
CA GLU A 30 6.27 12.41 28.51
C GLU A 30 5.70 11.90 27.18
N MET A 31 6.39 12.15 26.06
CA MET A 31 6.04 11.56 24.76
C MET A 31 6.14 10.03 24.81
N ALA A 32 7.20 9.48 25.39
CA ALA A 32 7.36 8.03 25.54
C ALA A 32 6.23 7.42 26.37
N THR A 33 5.84 8.07 27.47
CA THR A 33 4.70 7.65 28.30
C THR A 33 3.39 7.67 27.51
N ALA A 34 3.14 8.73 26.74
CA ALA A 34 1.97 8.81 25.87
C ALA A 34 1.96 7.70 24.80
N MET A 35 3.12 7.29 24.26
CA MET A 35 3.21 6.20 23.28
C MET A 35 2.98 4.81 23.88
N ARG A 36 3.33 4.58 25.16
CA ARG A 36 2.96 3.36 25.90
C ARG A 36 1.46 3.30 26.18
N GLU A 37 0.88 4.39 26.67
CA GLU A 37 -0.57 4.48 26.86
C GLU A 37 -1.33 4.27 25.55
N PHE A 38 -0.80 4.79 24.45
CA PHE A 38 -1.31 4.54 23.10
C PHE A 38 -1.34 3.04 22.75
N ALA A 39 -0.23 2.33 22.97
CA ALA A 39 -0.17 0.89 22.72
C ALA A 39 -1.17 0.10 23.58
N GLY A 40 -1.34 0.50 24.85
CA GLY A 40 -2.37 -0.03 25.74
C GLY A 40 -3.78 0.15 25.19
N ASP A 41 -4.15 1.37 24.80
CA ASP A 41 -5.47 1.67 24.24
C ASP A 41 -5.75 0.90 22.92
N ILE A 42 -4.71 0.59 22.12
CA ILE A 42 -4.87 -0.26 20.93
C ILE A 42 -5.15 -1.71 21.31
N ASN A 43 -4.45 -2.26 22.30
CA ASN A 43 -4.70 -3.63 22.76
C ASN A 43 -6.10 -3.76 23.39
N ASP A 44 -6.52 -2.77 24.18
CA ASP A 44 -7.83 -2.76 24.84
C ASP A 44 -8.98 -2.66 23.83
N GLY A 45 -8.89 -1.76 22.85
CA GLY A 45 -9.90 -1.66 21.79
C GLY A 45 -9.90 -2.88 20.86
N ALA A 46 -8.74 -3.51 20.64
CA ALA A 46 -8.64 -4.76 19.88
C ALA A 46 -9.33 -5.92 20.61
N GLY A 47 -9.18 -5.99 21.95
CA GLY A 47 -9.91 -6.92 22.80
C GLY A 47 -11.42 -6.74 22.71
N GLN A 48 -11.91 -5.50 22.84
CA GLN A 48 -13.35 -5.19 22.73
C GLN A 48 -13.93 -5.59 21.37
N ALA A 49 -13.22 -5.30 20.27
CA ALA A 49 -13.64 -5.72 18.95
C ALA A 49 -13.60 -7.25 18.78
N HIS A 50 -12.65 -7.92 19.42
CA HIS A 50 -12.54 -9.37 19.37
C HIS A 50 -13.71 -10.06 20.06
N GLU A 51 -14.10 -9.58 21.25
CA GLU A 51 -15.28 -10.07 21.94
C GLU A 51 -16.56 -9.89 21.09
N ALA A 52 -16.72 -8.72 20.46
CA ALA A 52 -17.87 -8.43 19.60
C ALA A 52 -17.96 -9.36 18.37
N VAL A 53 -16.82 -9.65 17.73
CA VAL A 53 -16.76 -10.58 16.59
C VAL A 53 -16.99 -12.03 17.04
N GLN A 54 -16.37 -12.47 18.14
CA GLN A 54 -16.54 -13.84 18.63
C GLN A 54 -17.98 -14.12 19.07
N ALA A 55 -18.67 -13.14 19.66
CA ALA A 55 -20.08 -13.26 20.01
C ALA A 55 -20.94 -13.54 18.76
N LEU A 56 -20.68 -12.85 17.65
CA LEU A 56 -21.37 -13.06 16.37
C LEU A 56 -21.01 -14.39 15.70
N VAL A 57 -19.74 -14.78 15.72
CA VAL A 57 -19.29 -16.05 15.14
C VAL A 57 -19.93 -17.22 15.89
N SER A 58 -20.01 -17.12 17.21
CA SER A 58 -20.61 -18.14 18.07
C SER A 58 -22.12 -18.25 17.87
N SER A 59 -22.83 -17.14 17.64
CA SER A 59 -24.28 -17.14 17.40
C SER A 59 -24.67 -17.65 16.02
N ALA A 60 -23.76 -17.60 15.03
CA ALA A 60 -24.02 -17.98 13.65
C ALA A 60 -23.95 -19.50 13.37
N GLY A 61 -23.64 -20.33 14.38
CA GLY A 61 -23.76 -21.79 14.30
C GLY A 61 -22.89 -22.48 13.25
N GLY A 62 -21.72 -21.92 12.90
CA GLY A 62 -20.80 -22.52 11.92
C GLY A 62 -21.12 -22.23 10.44
N GLY A 63 -21.83 -21.13 10.15
CA GLY A 63 -22.02 -20.69 8.77
C GLY A 63 -20.71 -20.26 8.10
N GLN A 64 -20.55 -20.56 6.80
CA GLN A 64 -19.36 -20.20 6.02
C GLN A 64 -18.99 -18.71 6.08
N ALA A 65 -20.00 -17.83 6.19
CA ALA A 65 -19.79 -16.39 6.32
C ALA A 65 -19.20 -16.00 7.70
N ALA A 66 -19.60 -16.70 8.77
CA ALA A 66 -19.05 -16.50 10.11
C ALA A 66 -17.62 -17.04 10.23
N GLU A 67 -17.31 -18.17 9.58
CA GLU A 67 -15.94 -18.68 9.48
C GLU A 67 -15.02 -17.74 8.70
N ALA A 68 -15.51 -17.20 7.57
CA ALA A 68 -14.78 -16.19 6.80
C ALA A 68 -14.55 -14.90 7.61
N LEU A 69 -15.56 -14.45 8.37
CA LEU A 69 -15.42 -13.30 9.27
C LEU A 69 -14.39 -13.59 10.38
N ASN A 70 -14.42 -14.79 10.99
CA ASN A 70 -13.47 -15.18 12.03
C ASN A 70 -12.04 -15.25 11.49
N ALA A 71 -11.84 -15.81 10.30
CA ALA A 71 -10.53 -15.85 9.63
C ALA A 71 -10.02 -14.45 9.30
N HIS A 72 -10.88 -13.58 8.77
CA HIS A 72 -10.56 -12.18 8.49
C HIS A 72 -10.18 -11.42 9.77
N TRP A 73 -10.98 -11.58 10.81
CA TRP A 73 -10.75 -10.97 12.11
C TRP A 73 -9.47 -11.45 12.78
N GLY A 74 -9.19 -12.76 12.73
CA GLY A 74 -7.94 -13.33 13.25
C GLY A 74 -6.70 -12.69 12.62
N LYS A 75 -6.76 -12.38 11.31
CA LYS A 75 -5.68 -11.69 10.61
C LYS A 75 -5.54 -10.23 11.06
N ILE A 76 -6.65 -9.51 11.18
CA ILE A 76 -6.66 -8.10 11.62
C ILE A 76 -6.13 -7.96 13.05
N ASN A 77 -6.67 -8.75 13.97
CA ASN A 77 -6.32 -8.70 15.38
C ASN A 77 -4.89 -9.20 15.61
N GLY A 78 -4.56 -10.37 15.05
CA GLY A 78 -3.27 -11.02 15.26
C GLY A 78 -2.10 -10.39 14.50
N THR A 79 -2.36 -9.62 13.45
CA THR A 79 -1.28 -9.02 12.64
C THR A 79 -1.31 -7.51 12.70
N HIS A 80 -2.42 -6.86 12.34
CA HIS A 80 -2.41 -5.42 12.10
C HIS A 80 -2.51 -4.60 13.39
N LEU A 81 -3.44 -4.95 14.28
CA LEU A 81 -3.62 -4.24 15.55
C LEU A 81 -2.46 -4.51 16.52
N THR A 82 -2.01 -5.77 16.58
CA THR A 82 -0.85 -6.16 17.40
C THR A 82 0.43 -5.48 16.93
N LYS A 83 0.68 -5.38 15.61
CA LYS A 83 1.83 -4.63 15.07
C LYS A 83 1.73 -3.14 15.37
N LEU A 84 0.54 -2.54 15.29
CA LEU A 84 0.34 -1.13 15.60
C LEU A 84 0.63 -0.82 17.08
N ALA A 85 0.16 -1.66 18.00
CA ALA A 85 0.49 -1.55 19.43
C ALA A 85 2.00 -1.73 19.66
N HIS A 86 2.62 -2.74 19.02
CA HIS A 86 4.06 -2.97 19.12
C HIS A 86 4.88 -1.77 18.60
N CYS A 87 4.45 -1.14 17.52
CA CYS A 87 5.07 0.08 17.01
C CYS A 87 4.99 1.25 18.00
N GLY A 88 3.89 1.37 18.75
CA GLY A 88 3.77 2.33 19.85
C GLY A 88 4.80 2.09 20.96
N GLU A 89 5.03 0.84 21.34
CA GLU A 89 6.05 0.47 22.34
C GLU A 89 7.49 0.75 21.84
N LEU A 90 7.75 0.48 20.56
CA LEU A 90 9.03 0.81 19.93
C LEU A 90 9.26 2.31 19.85
N ALA A 91 8.21 3.08 19.52
CA ALA A 91 8.25 4.54 19.56
C ALA A 91 8.55 5.07 20.96
N ALA A 92 7.91 4.51 22.00
CA ALA A 92 8.21 4.86 23.38
C ALA A 92 9.66 4.58 23.77
N THR A 93 10.16 3.40 23.38
CA THR A 93 11.55 2.99 23.65
C THR A 93 12.56 3.91 22.95
N ALA A 94 12.29 4.26 21.69
CA ALA A 94 13.14 5.19 20.95
C ALA A 94 13.17 6.58 21.62
N LEU A 95 12.01 7.12 22.01
CA LEU A 95 11.89 8.43 22.66
C LEU A 95 12.60 8.50 24.02
N ASP A 96 12.55 7.43 24.83
CA ASP A 96 13.34 7.35 26.06
C ASP A 96 14.85 7.29 25.78
N GLY A 97 15.26 6.58 24.72
CA GLY A 97 16.64 6.59 24.24
C GLY A 97 17.12 7.99 23.87
N VAL A 98 16.27 8.77 23.18
CA VAL A 98 16.55 10.18 22.88
C VAL A 98 16.72 11.01 24.14
N ALA A 99 15.83 10.86 25.13
CA ALA A 99 15.94 11.58 26.39
C ALA A 99 17.28 11.32 27.11
N VAL A 100 17.71 10.05 27.17
CA VAL A 100 18.99 9.66 27.80
C VAL A 100 20.20 10.22 27.05
N LEU A 101 20.18 10.20 25.72
CA LEU A 101 21.27 10.74 24.90
C LEU A 101 21.43 12.26 25.05
N ILE A 102 20.32 13.00 25.06
CA ILE A 102 20.34 14.46 25.25
C ILE A 102 20.83 14.81 26.67
N GLU A 103 20.35 14.09 27.69
CA GLU A 103 20.79 14.26 29.07
C GLU A 103 22.31 14.05 29.20
N GLY A 104 22.83 12.97 28.61
CA GLY A 104 24.27 12.68 28.58
C GLY A 104 25.08 13.76 27.84
N ALA A 105 24.57 14.27 26.72
CA ALA A 105 25.21 15.33 25.95
C ALA A 105 25.33 16.64 26.74
N LYS A 106 24.26 17.04 27.44
CA LYS A 106 24.26 18.24 28.28
C LYS A 106 25.20 18.11 29.47
N LEU A 107 25.23 16.95 30.14
CA LEU A 107 26.19 16.68 31.22
C LEU A 107 27.63 16.74 30.71
N GLY A 108 27.91 16.14 29.55
CA GLY A 108 29.22 16.22 28.89
C GLY A 108 29.62 17.65 28.52
N ALA A 109 28.69 18.46 28.01
CA ALA A 109 28.91 19.86 27.73
C ALA A 109 29.22 20.66 29.00
N ILE A 110 28.51 20.43 30.12
CA ILE A 110 28.80 21.07 31.41
C ILE A 110 30.22 20.73 31.89
N VAL A 111 30.64 19.47 31.76
CA VAL A 111 32.01 19.05 32.13
C VAL A 111 33.06 19.78 31.29
N GLN A 112 32.87 19.88 29.97
CA GLN A 112 33.80 20.57 29.06
C GLN A 112 33.84 22.09 29.31
N LEU A 113 32.68 22.70 29.59
CA LEU A 113 32.60 24.10 30.02
C LEU A 113 33.32 24.31 31.36
N GLY A 114 33.26 23.35 32.28
CA GLY A 114 34.01 23.39 33.53
C GLY A 114 35.52 23.30 33.36
N ILE A 115 36.00 22.50 32.39
CA ILE A 115 37.42 22.45 32.02
C ILE A 115 37.86 23.79 31.42
N LEU A 116 37.10 24.34 30.48
CA LEU A 116 37.38 25.66 29.90
C LEU A 116 37.33 26.76 30.97
N ALA A 117 36.40 26.68 31.93
CA ALA A 117 36.34 27.59 33.08
C ALA A 117 37.65 27.58 33.86
N ALA A 118 38.16 26.39 34.18
CA ALA A 118 39.41 26.21 34.89
C ALA A 118 40.60 26.75 34.08
N GLU A 119 40.62 26.52 32.76
CA GLU A 119 41.66 27.04 31.86
C GLU A 119 41.63 28.56 31.72
N VAL A 120 40.45 29.18 31.62
CA VAL A 120 40.28 30.64 31.57
C VAL A 120 40.69 31.26 32.91
N ILE A 121 40.28 30.68 34.05
CA ILE A 121 40.70 31.15 35.38
C ILE A 121 42.22 31.02 35.54
N ALA A 122 42.82 29.91 35.08
CA ALA A 122 44.27 29.72 35.09
C ALA A 122 45.00 30.71 34.16
N ALA A 123 44.44 30.98 32.98
CA ALA A 123 44.98 31.94 32.01
C ALA A 123 44.89 33.38 32.54
N GLN A 124 43.77 33.76 33.18
CA GLN A 124 43.61 35.07 33.83
C GLN A 124 44.52 35.23 35.05
N ALA A 125 44.74 34.15 35.83
CA ALA A 125 45.69 34.14 36.94
C ALA A 125 47.15 34.26 36.47
N ALA A 126 47.48 33.74 35.28
CA ALA A 126 48.80 33.85 34.66
C ALA A 126 48.98 35.16 33.85
N ALA A 127 47.89 35.83 33.45
CA ALA A 127 47.90 37.00 32.57
C ALA A 127 48.80 38.17 33.02
N PRO A 128 48.95 38.51 34.32
CA PRO A 128 49.87 39.56 34.75
C PRO A 128 51.35 39.21 34.52
N PHE A 129 51.68 37.91 34.49
CA PHE A 129 53.05 37.41 34.38
C PHE A 129 53.45 37.05 32.94
N THR A 130 52.48 36.96 32.02
CA THR A 130 52.70 36.56 30.62
C THR A 130 52.40 37.66 29.60
N PHE A 131 52.18 38.91 30.05
CA PHE A 131 51.96 40.09 29.20
C PHE A 131 50.85 39.90 28.13
N GLY A 132 49.77 39.19 28.47
CA GLY A 132 48.63 38.98 27.54
C GLY A 132 48.85 37.93 26.44
N LEU A 133 50.03 37.28 26.35
CA LEU A 133 50.21 36.14 25.43
C LEU A 133 49.39 34.90 25.84
N SER A 134 49.08 34.76 27.13
CA SER A 134 48.17 33.72 27.62
C SER A 134 46.71 33.92 27.15
N GLU A 135 46.29 35.14 26.80
CA GLU A 135 44.96 35.39 26.24
C GLU A 135 44.83 34.83 24.81
N LEU A 136 45.91 34.75 24.02
CA LEU A 136 45.89 34.05 22.72
C LEU A 136 45.71 32.53 22.87
N GLY A 137 46.30 31.95 23.91
CA GLY A 137 46.07 30.53 24.27
C GLY A 137 44.62 30.29 24.70
N ALA A 138 44.05 31.21 25.49
CA ALA A 138 42.64 31.18 25.88
C ALA A 138 41.68 31.38 24.68
N LEU A 139 42.03 32.22 23.71
CA LEU A 139 41.29 32.36 22.44
C LEU A 139 41.36 31.08 21.59
N GLY A 140 42.49 30.39 21.57
CA GLY A 140 42.61 29.07 20.93
C GLY A 140 41.76 27.99 21.62
N ALA A 141 41.83 27.93 22.96
CA ALA A 141 41.08 26.99 23.79
C ALA A 141 39.57 27.22 23.68
N THR A 142 39.10 28.47 23.71
CA THR A 142 37.68 28.82 23.51
C THR A 142 37.16 28.40 22.13
N GLN A 143 37.93 28.57 21.06
CA GLN A 143 37.53 28.07 19.73
C GLN A 143 37.53 26.53 19.68
N ALA A 144 38.49 25.86 20.31
CA ALA A 144 38.52 24.41 20.40
C ALA A 144 37.31 23.87 21.15
N THR A 145 36.97 24.43 22.31
CA THR A 145 35.80 24.04 23.10
C THR A 145 34.50 24.32 22.36
N ARG A 146 34.40 25.44 21.64
CA ARG A 146 33.26 25.74 20.75
C ARG A 146 33.07 24.66 19.68
N VAL A 147 34.15 24.18 19.07
CA VAL A 147 34.11 23.10 18.07
C VAL A 147 33.74 21.77 18.72
N ILE A 148 34.30 21.45 19.89
CA ILE A 148 34.03 20.22 20.65
C ILE A 148 32.56 20.14 21.05
N VAL A 149 32.02 21.20 21.64
CA VAL A 149 30.60 21.27 22.07
C VAL A 149 29.66 21.16 20.87
N LYS A 150 29.95 21.85 19.75
CA LYS A 150 29.17 21.72 18.51
C LYS A 150 29.22 20.31 17.92
N ARG A 151 30.38 19.64 17.99
CA ARG A 151 30.53 18.25 17.53
C ARG A 151 29.75 17.28 18.42
N LEU A 152 29.84 17.43 19.73
CA LEU A 152 29.14 16.59 20.70
C LEU A 152 27.61 16.62 20.45
N PHE A 153 27.03 17.80 20.26
CA PHE A 153 25.59 17.92 19.97
C PHE A 153 25.22 17.40 18.57
N LYS A 154 26.08 17.61 17.56
CA LYS A 154 25.82 17.10 16.20
C LYS A 154 25.85 15.57 16.15
N GLU A 155 26.82 14.94 16.82
CA GLU A 155 26.93 13.48 16.91
C GLU A 155 25.72 12.89 17.63
N VAL A 156 25.29 13.51 18.74
CA VAL A 156 24.10 13.08 19.49
C VAL A 156 22.84 13.21 18.64
N CYS A 157 22.65 14.29 17.89
CA CYS A 157 21.47 14.42 17.01
C CYS A 157 21.47 13.42 15.85
N GLN A 158 22.63 13.08 15.28
CA GLN A 158 22.74 12.01 14.28
C GLN A 158 22.41 10.64 14.88
N GLN A 159 22.94 10.33 16.05
CA GLN A 159 22.65 9.08 16.76
C GLN A 159 21.17 8.98 17.14
N VAL A 160 20.56 10.08 17.60
CA VAL A 160 19.13 10.16 17.88
C VAL A 160 18.31 9.90 16.62
N ALA A 161 18.63 10.55 15.50
CA ALA A 161 17.90 10.37 14.25
C ALA A 161 18.00 8.91 13.75
N GLU A 162 19.20 8.33 13.78
CA GLU A 162 19.44 6.94 13.38
C GLU A 162 18.72 5.94 14.30
N GLN A 163 18.77 6.17 15.61
CA GLN A 163 18.14 5.31 16.60
C GLN A 163 16.60 5.35 16.49
N VAL A 164 16.00 6.53 16.31
CA VAL A 164 14.54 6.65 16.11
C VAL A 164 14.12 6.02 14.78
N VAL A 165 14.90 6.23 13.71
CA VAL A 165 14.61 5.62 12.40
C VAL A 165 14.62 4.08 12.51
N SER A 166 15.69 3.51 13.06
CA SER A 166 15.91 2.06 13.10
C SER A 166 15.01 1.33 14.10
N ILE A 167 14.74 1.91 15.26
CA ILE A 167 13.95 1.26 16.31
C ILE A 167 12.44 1.41 16.03
N ALA A 168 12.01 2.58 15.55
CA ALA A 168 10.59 2.92 15.57
C ALA A 168 10.01 3.28 14.19
N LEU A 169 10.73 4.03 13.35
CA LEU A 169 10.16 4.48 12.07
C LEU A 169 10.06 3.34 11.05
N THR A 170 11.10 2.52 10.88
CA THR A 170 11.07 1.42 9.91
C THR A 170 9.99 0.38 10.24
N PRO A 171 9.78 -0.07 11.50
CA PRO A 171 8.71 -1.01 11.80
C PRO A 171 7.32 -0.40 11.62
N VAL A 172 7.18 0.91 11.87
CA VAL A 172 5.93 1.65 11.62
C VAL A 172 5.60 1.67 10.13
N GLU A 173 6.56 2.00 9.27
CA GLU A 173 6.38 2.02 7.82
C GLU A 173 6.04 0.64 7.25
N GLU A 174 6.71 -0.41 7.73
CA GLU A 174 6.42 -1.80 7.37
C GLU A 174 5.03 -2.25 7.82
N ALA A 175 4.65 -1.95 9.07
CA ALA A 175 3.33 -2.28 9.62
C ALA A 175 2.20 -1.55 8.87
N LEU A 176 2.39 -0.27 8.58
CA LEU A 176 1.46 0.54 7.78
C LEU A 176 1.34 0.00 6.36
N GLY A 177 2.45 -0.38 5.72
CA GLY A 177 2.48 -0.97 4.39
C GLY A 177 1.71 -2.29 4.34
N ALA A 178 1.96 -3.19 5.30
CA ALA A 178 1.26 -4.47 5.42
C ALA A 178 -0.24 -4.30 5.69
N MET A 179 -0.61 -3.36 6.56
CA MET A 179 -2.00 -3.06 6.87
C MET A 179 -2.75 -2.49 5.66
N VAL A 180 -2.15 -1.55 4.93
CA VAL A 180 -2.77 -0.98 3.71
C VAL A 180 -2.88 -2.02 2.59
N GLY A 181 -1.84 -2.81 2.38
CA GLY A 181 -1.85 -3.88 1.36
C GLY A 181 -2.97 -4.88 1.62
N ASP A 182 -3.13 -5.33 2.86
CA ASP A 182 -4.13 -6.33 3.21
C ASP A 182 -5.56 -5.78 3.25
N LEU A 183 -5.74 -4.53 3.71
CA LEU A 183 -7.03 -3.84 3.71
C LEU A 183 -7.55 -3.57 2.30
N VAL A 184 -6.68 -3.16 1.36
CA VAL A 184 -7.06 -2.86 -0.02
C VAL A 184 -7.36 -4.14 -0.81
N VAL A 185 -6.53 -5.17 -0.66
CA VAL A 185 -6.72 -6.47 -1.31
C VAL A 185 -8.06 -7.10 -0.89
N GLN A 186 -8.44 -6.98 0.38
CA GLN A 186 -9.65 -7.62 0.89
C GLN A 186 -10.92 -6.77 0.72
N LEU A 187 -10.82 -5.43 0.65
CA LEU A 187 -11.94 -4.59 0.19
C LEU A 187 -12.25 -4.87 -1.28
N GLY A 188 -11.22 -5.12 -2.11
CA GLY A 188 -11.38 -5.57 -3.50
C GLY A 188 -12.01 -6.96 -3.60
N ALA A 189 -11.65 -7.88 -2.68
CA ALA A 189 -12.23 -9.22 -2.62
C ALA A 189 -13.69 -9.25 -2.13
N ASN A 190 -14.09 -8.35 -1.22
CA ASN A 190 -15.46 -8.26 -0.70
C ASN A 190 -16.39 -7.31 -1.47
N ALA A 191 -15.86 -6.34 -2.22
CA ALA A 191 -16.65 -5.42 -3.06
C ALA A 191 -17.02 -6.00 -4.43
N LEU A 192 -16.38 -7.11 -4.83
CA LEU A 192 -16.76 -7.90 -6.00
C LEU A 192 -17.74 -8.98 -5.56
N GLY A 193 -19.02 -8.61 -5.47
CA GLY A 193 -20.11 -9.53 -5.16
C GLY A 193 -20.11 -10.73 -6.10
N VAL A 194 -19.61 -11.86 -5.61
CA VAL A 194 -19.84 -13.18 -6.20
C VAL A 194 -21.02 -13.80 -5.47
N GLN A 195 -22.21 -13.42 -5.91
CA GLN A 195 -23.40 -14.25 -5.78
C GLN A 195 -24.16 -14.16 -7.10
N ASP A 196 -23.80 -15.05 -8.02
CA ASP A 196 -24.77 -15.91 -8.69
C ASP A 196 -24.02 -17.08 -9.34
N GLY A 197 -24.41 -18.30 -8.94
CA GLY A 197 -24.01 -19.56 -9.60
C GLY A 197 -22.66 -20.15 -9.18
N VAL A 198 -22.57 -20.71 -7.97
CA VAL A 198 -21.53 -21.71 -7.68
C VAL A 198 -21.92 -23.02 -8.34
N ASP A 199 -21.14 -23.43 -9.33
CA ASP A 199 -21.18 -24.79 -9.87
C ASP A 199 -20.57 -25.74 -8.81
N LEU A 200 -21.43 -26.33 -7.98
CA LEU A 200 -21.09 -27.17 -6.82
C LEU A 200 -20.26 -28.43 -7.18
N GLY A 201 -20.02 -28.72 -8.46
CA GLY A 201 -19.26 -29.89 -8.94
C GLY A 201 -17.75 -29.68 -9.12
N ARG A 202 -17.24 -28.43 -9.18
CA ARG A 202 -15.80 -28.17 -9.34
C ARG A 202 -15.11 -27.67 -8.06
N THR A 203 -15.83 -26.97 -7.19
CA THR A 203 -15.31 -26.60 -5.85
C THR A 203 -15.12 -27.81 -4.95
N THR A 204 -15.87 -28.91 -5.18
CA THR A 204 -15.69 -30.17 -4.45
C THR A 204 -14.42 -30.93 -4.82
N LYS A 205 -13.76 -30.66 -5.96
CA LYS A 205 -12.49 -31.31 -6.33
C LYS A 205 -11.26 -30.54 -5.84
N ALA A 206 -11.26 -29.21 -5.99
CA ALA A 206 -10.24 -28.36 -5.38
C ALA A 206 -10.34 -28.39 -3.84
N GLY A 207 -11.56 -28.46 -3.31
CA GLY A 207 -11.82 -28.72 -1.90
C GLY A 207 -11.36 -30.10 -1.45
N LYS A 208 -11.54 -31.18 -2.22
CA LYS A 208 -11.11 -32.54 -1.81
C LYS A 208 -9.60 -32.74 -1.77
N GLU A 209 -8.83 -32.04 -2.61
CA GLU A 209 -7.37 -32.15 -2.62
C GLU A 209 -6.72 -31.29 -1.52
N GLY A 210 -7.25 -30.08 -1.27
CA GLY A 210 -6.87 -29.26 -0.10
C GLY A 210 -7.38 -29.81 1.24
N PHE A 211 -8.56 -30.43 1.26
CA PHE A 211 -9.12 -31.15 2.41
C PHE A 211 -8.42 -32.49 2.64
N GLY A 212 -7.88 -33.16 1.60
CA GLY A 212 -7.14 -34.41 1.75
C GLY A 212 -5.83 -34.25 2.53
N GLN A 213 -5.10 -33.16 2.30
CA GLN A 213 -3.91 -32.81 3.09
C GLN A 213 -4.27 -32.27 4.49
N GLY A 214 -5.36 -31.51 4.62
CA GLY A 214 -5.85 -31.02 5.91
C GLY A 214 -6.49 -32.10 6.80
N VAL A 215 -7.14 -33.11 6.22
CA VAL A 215 -7.78 -34.22 6.94
C VAL A 215 -6.76 -35.25 7.41
N GLN A 216 -5.60 -35.37 6.77
CA GLN A 216 -4.55 -36.24 7.30
C GLN A 216 -3.94 -35.62 8.58
N GLY A 217 -3.71 -34.30 8.58
CA GLY A 217 -3.31 -33.55 9.78
C GLY A 217 -4.39 -33.45 10.86
N ALA A 218 -5.67 -33.46 10.47
CA ALA A 218 -6.79 -33.48 11.42
C ALA A 218 -7.16 -34.88 11.93
N LYS A 219 -6.88 -35.96 11.18
CA LYS A 219 -7.08 -37.35 11.64
C LYS A 219 -6.13 -37.74 12.77
N ASP A 220 -4.94 -37.18 12.78
CA ASP A 220 -3.98 -37.38 13.88
C ASP A 220 -4.37 -36.59 15.15
N ALA A 221 -5.23 -35.56 15.01
CA ALA A 221 -5.72 -34.72 16.11
C ALA A 221 -7.16 -35.02 16.57
N ALA A 222 -7.97 -35.74 15.76
CA ALA A 222 -9.40 -36.00 15.99
C ALA A 222 -9.72 -37.50 16.16
N GLY A 223 -8.84 -38.25 16.86
CA GLY A 223 -9.07 -39.66 17.21
C GLY A 223 -10.21 -39.93 18.20
N SER A 224 -11.02 -38.93 18.54
CA SER A 224 -12.23 -39.14 19.35
C SER A 224 -13.30 -38.11 19.02
N SER A 225 -14.53 -38.60 18.92
CA SER A 225 -15.77 -37.87 18.63
C SER A 225 -15.99 -37.51 17.16
N MET A 226 -16.80 -38.33 16.49
CA MET A 226 -17.93 -37.92 15.63
C MET A 226 -18.54 -39.22 15.08
N GLN A 227 -19.37 -39.86 15.89
CA GLN A 227 -20.14 -41.05 15.53
C GLN A 227 -21.39 -40.59 14.77
N LEU A 228 -21.44 -40.92 13.48
CA LEU A 228 -22.55 -40.62 12.57
C LEU A 228 -23.82 -41.35 13.01
N LEU A 229 -24.88 -40.61 13.33
CA LEU A 229 -26.25 -41.13 13.47
C LEU A 229 -27.07 -40.75 12.23
N SER A 230 -27.10 -41.65 11.25
CA SER A 230 -28.10 -41.65 10.19
C SER A 230 -29.45 -42.05 10.77
N ALA A 231 -30.48 -41.26 10.44
CA ALA A 231 -31.86 -41.53 10.83
C ALA A 231 -32.46 -42.71 10.03
N SER A 232 -32.78 -43.80 10.73
CA SER A 232 -33.84 -44.76 10.35
C SER A 232 -35.15 -44.29 10.97
N GLY A 233 -36.23 -44.27 10.18
CA GLY A 233 -37.48 -43.59 10.52
C GLY A 233 -38.37 -44.23 11.59
N GLY A 234 -39.47 -43.51 11.87
CA GLY A 234 -40.68 -44.06 12.46
C GLY A 234 -41.27 -43.26 13.63
N GLY A 235 -42.52 -42.80 13.46
CA GLY A 235 -43.48 -42.64 14.56
C GLY A 235 -43.65 -41.23 15.11
N GLY A 236 -44.88 -40.70 15.04
CA GLY A 236 -45.21 -39.33 15.43
C GLY A 236 -45.46 -39.13 16.93
N GLY A 237 -45.58 -37.84 17.32
CA GLY A 237 -46.28 -37.44 18.55
C GLY A 237 -45.51 -36.51 19.49
N THR A 238 -45.86 -35.23 19.41
CA THR A 238 -45.96 -34.23 20.50
C THR A 238 -44.70 -33.71 21.21
N GLY A 239 -44.34 -32.46 20.86
CA GLY A 239 -44.33 -31.35 21.82
C GLY A 239 -43.06 -31.15 22.67
N GLY A 240 -42.03 -30.54 22.07
CA GLY A 240 -40.86 -30.05 22.79
C GLY A 240 -39.73 -29.70 21.83
N GLY A 241 -39.91 -28.62 21.06
CA GLY A 241 -38.95 -28.19 20.04
C GLY A 241 -37.66 -27.63 20.64
N SER A 242 -36.70 -28.51 20.90
CA SER A 242 -35.29 -28.21 21.06
C SER A 242 -34.51 -29.23 20.25
N GLY A 243 -33.58 -28.76 19.41
CA GLY A 243 -32.63 -29.62 18.70
C GLY A 243 -33.04 -30.03 17.28
N SER A 244 -33.07 -29.06 16.36
CA SER A 244 -32.64 -29.31 14.98
C SER A 244 -31.61 -28.25 14.65
N GLY A 245 -30.39 -28.64 14.29
CA GLY A 245 -29.30 -27.76 13.87
C GLY A 245 -29.62 -27.02 12.58
N GLY A 246 -30.56 -26.08 12.68
CA GLY A 246 -30.88 -25.10 11.64
C GLY A 246 -29.99 -23.89 11.82
N PHE A 247 -29.51 -23.35 10.71
CA PHE A 247 -28.85 -22.05 10.67
C PHE A 247 -29.82 -20.99 11.21
N THR A 248 -29.63 -20.54 12.45
CA THR A 248 -30.45 -19.47 13.04
C THR A 248 -29.78 -18.13 12.81
N PHE A 249 -30.46 -17.23 12.10
CA PHE A 249 -30.05 -15.84 11.99
C PHE A 249 -30.46 -15.07 13.25
N ASP A 250 -29.49 -14.67 14.08
CA ASP A 250 -29.69 -13.88 15.29
C ASP A 250 -29.44 -12.39 15.01
N HIS A 251 -30.53 -11.63 14.83
CA HIS A 251 -30.46 -10.20 14.53
C HIS A 251 -29.78 -9.39 15.65
N ASP A 252 -29.99 -9.79 16.90
CA ASP A 252 -29.43 -9.10 18.07
C ASP A 252 -27.91 -9.29 18.13
N ALA A 253 -27.40 -10.47 17.73
CA ALA A 253 -25.97 -10.74 17.68
C ALA A 253 -25.26 -9.91 16.58
N HIS A 254 -25.89 -9.74 15.42
CA HIS A 254 -25.37 -8.87 14.36
C HIS A 254 -25.34 -7.40 14.76
N ASP A 255 -26.40 -6.90 15.40
CA ASP A 255 -26.46 -5.51 15.86
C ASP A 255 -25.46 -5.26 17.00
N LYS A 256 -25.32 -6.19 17.96
CA LYS A 256 -24.28 -6.12 19.01
C LYS A 256 -22.88 -6.12 18.43
N ALA A 257 -22.59 -6.92 17.41
CA ALA A 257 -21.29 -6.93 16.75
C ALA A 257 -21.00 -5.62 16.03
N VAL A 258 -21.99 -5.03 15.34
CA VAL A 258 -21.87 -3.70 14.75
C VAL A 258 -21.57 -2.66 15.82
N THR A 259 -22.35 -2.62 16.91
CA THR A 259 -22.15 -1.66 18.00
C THR A 259 -20.78 -1.84 18.67
N GLY A 260 -20.35 -3.08 18.90
CA GLY A 260 -19.04 -3.39 19.48
C GLY A 260 -17.88 -2.95 18.57
N LEU A 261 -17.98 -3.18 17.26
CA LEU A 261 -16.99 -2.71 16.28
C LEU A 261 -16.93 -1.18 16.20
N GLN A 262 -18.08 -0.50 16.24
CA GLN A 262 -18.14 0.97 16.29
C GLN A 262 -17.57 1.52 17.59
N SER A 263 -17.84 0.86 18.71
CA SER A 263 -17.30 1.22 20.03
C SER A 263 -15.78 1.09 20.05
N ALA A 264 -15.24 -0.02 19.55
CA ALA A 264 -13.79 -0.22 19.40
C ALA A 264 -13.14 0.79 18.43
N GLY A 265 -13.78 1.07 17.29
CA GLY A 265 -13.34 2.11 16.36
C GLY A 265 -13.33 3.51 16.99
N GLY A 266 -14.32 3.81 17.85
CA GLY A 266 -14.37 5.01 18.67
C GLY A 266 -13.26 5.06 19.72
N HIS A 267 -12.98 3.93 20.39
CA HIS A 267 -11.91 3.80 21.37
C HIS A 267 -10.55 4.10 20.74
N PHE A 268 -10.25 3.53 19.56
CA PHE A 268 -9.02 3.83 18.82
C PHE A 268 -8.91 5.31 18.43
N ARG A 269 -9.99 5.91 17.96
CA ARG A 269 -9.96 7.31 17.49
C ARG A 269 -9.79 8.30 18.64
N ASN A 270 -10.48 8.06 19.75
CA ASN A 270 -10.59 9.02 20.84
C ASN A 270 -9.53 8.82 21.91
N ASN A 271 -9.30 7.57 22.34
CA ASN A 271 -8.33 7.27 23.39
C ASN A 271 -6.94 7.21 22.79
N ALA A 272 -6.69 6.23 21.91
CA ALA A 272 -5.38 6.01 21.29
C ALA A 272 -4.96 7.25 20.46
N GLY A 273 -5.86 7.79 19.63
CA GLY A 273 -5.63 9.04 18.90
C GLY A 273 -5.41 10.26 19.82
N GLY A 274 -6.07 10.30 20.98
CA GLY A 274 -5.85 11.32 22.01
C GLY A 274 -4.45 11.26 22.63
N LYS A 275 -3.89 10.06 22.84
CA LYS A 275 -2.51 9.89 23.32
C LYS A 275 -1.48 10.36 22.29
N ILE A 276 -1.70 10.06 21.01
CA ILE A 276 -0.88 10.59 19.91
C ILE A 276 -0.94 12.12 19.87
N GLY A 277 -2.13 12.70 20.05
CA GLY A 277 -2.31 14.15 20.17
C GLY A 277 -1.53 14.76 21.34
N ARG A 278 -1.47 14.06 22.49
CA ARG A 278 -0.68 14.46 23.65
C ARG A 278 0.83 14.41 23.35
N ALA A 279 1.32 13.32 22.76
CA ALA A 279 2.71 13.21 22.34
C ALA A 279 3.09 14.34 21.36
N ARG A 280 2.21 14.66 20.40
CA ARG A 280 2.41 15.77 19.45
C ARG A 280 2.45 17.14 20.15
N HIS A 281 1.70 17.32 21.22
CA HIS A 281 1.74 18.54 22.02
C HIS A 281 3.10 18.72 22.71
N HIS A 282 3.61 17.68 23.36
CA HIS A 282 4.96 17.68 23.95
C HIS A 282 6.04 17.88 22.88
N HIS A 283 5.92 17.21 21.74
CA HIS A 283 6.83 17.40 20.60
C HIS A 283 6.82 18.83 20.04
N SER A 284 5.67 19.51 20.05
CA SER A 284 5.60 20.89 19.59
C SER A 284 6.37 21.85 20.50
N ARG A 285 6.60 21.49 21.78
CA ARG A 285 7.35 22.29 22.75
C ARG A 285 8.87 22.15 22.60
N THR A 286 9.32 21.09 21.91
CA THR A 286 10.73 20.84 21.58
C THR A 286 11.15 21.48 20.23
N ARG A 287 10.19 22.03 19.45
CA ARG A 287 10.45 22.70 18.16
C ARG A 287 11.02 24.13 18.28
N GLY A 288 11.84 24.51 17.30
CA GLY A 288 12.22 25.91 17.03
C GLY A 288 13.31 26.48 17.93
N LYS A 289 14.02 25.62 18.66
CA LYS A 289 15.03 26.04 19.64
C LYS A 289 16.48 25.92 19.13
N ASP A 290 16.77 25.09 18.12
CA ASP A 290 18.09 25.05 17.48
C ASP A 290 18.11 24.24 16.16
N VAL A 291 18.95 24.62 15.20
CA VAL A 291 19.05 23.99 13.85
C VAL A 291 19.50 22.52 13.89
N ILE A 292 20.15 22.11 14.97
CA ILE A 292 20.64 20.73 15.15
C ILE A 292 19.49 19.82 15.63
N ALA A 293 18.60 20.34 16.50
CA ALA A 293 17.43 19.63 17.00
C ALA A 293 16.34 19.44 15.93
N ASP A 294 16.28 20.32 14.92
CA ASP A 294 15.30 20.24 13.82
C ASP A 294 15.39 18.94 13.00
N SER A 295 16.58 18.33 12.91
CA SER A 295 16.78 17.06 12.19
C SER A 295 16.15 15.87 12.91
N ALA A 296 16.33 15.77 14.23
CA ALA A 296 15.69 14.77 15.07
C ALA A 296 14.17 14.98 15.13
N ASN A 297 13.73 16.24 15.20
CA ASN A 297 12.32 16.59 15.24
C ASN A 297 11.56 16.11 14.00
N ALA A 298 12.17 16.19 12.81
CA ALA A 298 11.57 15.72 11.57
C ALA A 298 11.36 14.19 11.53
N VAL A 299 12.21 13.41 12.20
CA VAL A 299 12.06 11.95 12.29
C VAL A 299 10.93 11.59 13.25
N VAL A 300 10.89 12.25 14.41
CA VAL A 300 9.84 12.06 15.42
C VAL A 300 8.47 12.49 14.88
N ASP A 301 8.41 13.54 14.07
CA ASP A 301 7.19 13.95 13.36
C ASP A 301 6.66 12.85 12.45
N LYS A 302 7.51 12.25 11.61
CA LYS A 302 7.13 11.15 10.72
C LYS A 302 6.63 9.94 11.50
N LEU A 303 7.26 9.65 12.63
CA LEU A 303 6.87 8.55 13.51
C LEU A 303 5.46 8.77 14.07
N VAL A 304 5.22 9.94 14.66
CA VAL A 304 3.92 10.31 15.25
C VAL A 304 2.82 10.37 14.19
N ASP A 305 3.10 10.96 13.03
CA ASP A 305 2.15 11.04 11.91
C ASP A 305 1.83 9.65 11.34
N GLY A 306 2.83 8.77 11.21
CA GLY A 306 2.65 7.38 10.77
C GLY A 306 1.76 6.57 11.70
N LEU A 307 2.01 6.65 13.01
CA LEU A 307 1.15 6.03 14.02
C LEU A 307 -0.28 6.60 13.97
N GLU A 308 -0.44 7.92 13.83
CA GLU A 308 -1.75 8.57 13.74
C GLU A 308 -2.56 8.05 12.53
N ASP A 309 -1.90 7.90 11.39
CA ASP A 309 -2.52 7.37 10.18
C ASP A 309 -2.88 5.89 10.30
N GLY A 310 -2.04 5.10 10.97
CA GLY A 310 -2.33 3.70 11.28
C GLY A 310 -3.60 3.55 12.11
N VAL A 311 -3.73 4.35 13.17
CA VAL A 311 -4.90 4.38 14.05
C VAL A 311 -6.15 4.81 13.31
N LYS A 312 -6.08 5.87 12.50
CA LYS A 312 -7.23 6.33 11.71
C LYS A 312 -7.69 5.27 10.73
N LYS A 313 -6.76 4.56 10.07
CA LYS A 313 -7.08 3.48 9.14
C LYS A 313 -7.69 2.28 9.86
N ALA A 314 -7.14 1.88 11.00
CA ALA A 314 -7.69 0.83 11.85
C ALA A 314 -9.11 1.16 12.31
N ALA A 315 -9.30 2.35 12.89
CA ALA A 315 -10.59 2.84 13.35
C ALA A 315 -11.61 2.92 12.21
N LYS A 316 -11.22 3.42 11.03
CA LYS A 316 -12.08 3.46 9.85
C LYS A 316 -12.43 2.05 9.38
N HIS A 317 -11.48 1.12 9.34
CA HIS A 317 -11.80 -0.24 8.89
C HIS A 317 -12.82 -0.93 9.81
N LEU A 318 -12.66 -0.80 11.13
CA LEU A 318 -13.62 -1.30 12.11
C LEU A 318 -14.99 -0.62 11.97
N ASP A 319 -15.02 0.72 12.01
CA ASP A 319 -16.25 1.52 12.07
C ASP A 319 -17.05 1.48 10.75
N ASP A 320 -16.37 1.45 9.61
CA ASP A 320 -17.00 1.49 8.29
C ASP A 320 -17.06 0.12 7.61
N SER A 321 -15.91 -0.53 7.45
CA SER A 321 -15.79 -1.66 6.51
C SER A 321 -16.33 -2.93 7.13
N MET A 322 -15.92 -3.24 8.36
CA MET A 322 -16.40 -4.40 9.09
C MET A 322 -17.88 -4.26 9.46
N THR A 323 -18.32 -3.09 9.94
CA THR A 323 -19.75 -2.88 10.24
C THR A 323 -20.63 -3.01 8.99
N ARG A 324 -20.19 -2.50 7.83
CA ARG A 324 -20.89 -2.69 6.55
C ARG A 324 -20.91 -4.16 6.14
N GLY A 325 -19.79 -4.87 6.28
CA GLY A 325 -19.70 -6.31 6.01
C GLY A 325 -20.68 -7.10 6.86
N VAL A 326 -20.72 -6.85 8.17
CA VAL A 326 -21.67 -7.50 9.11
C VAL A 326 -23.12 -7.16 8.80
N LYS A 327 -23.42 -5.89 8.45
CA LYS A 327 -24.77 -5.47 8.00
C LYS A 327 -25.18 -6.12 6.68
N GLN A 328 -24.24 -6.27 5.74
CA GLN A 328 -24.50 -6.92 4.47
C GLN A 328 -24.73 -8.43 4.65
N MET A 329 -23.94 -9.07 5.52
CA MET A 329 -24.14 -10.46 5.91
C MET A 329 -25.55 -10.67 6.46
N ALA A 330 -26.00 -9.78 7.36
CA ALA A 330 -27.36 -9.81 7.90
C ALA A 330 -28.45 -9.65 6.83
N LYS A 331 -28.27 -8.71 5.88
CA LYS A 331 -29.21 -8.51 4.76
C LYS A 331 -29.28 -9.74 3.86
N ASN A 332 -28.13 -10.32 3.49
CA ASN A 332 -28.07 -11.49 2.63
C ASN A 332 -28.76 -12.70 3.27
N HIS A 333 -28.60 -12.91 4.58
CA HIS A 333 -29.34 -13.95 5.30
C HIS A 333 -30.85 -13.72 5.23
N LYS A 334 -31.31 -12.50 5.52
CA LYS A 334 -32.73 -12.14 5.46
C LYS A 334 -33.32 -12.32 4.07
N GLU A 335 -32.63 -11.90 3.01
CA GLU A 335 -33.10 -12.04 1.64
C GLU A 335 -33.14 -13.50 1.19
N ASN A 336 -32.12 -14.29 1.54
CA ASN A 336 -32.10 -15.72 1.23
C ASN A 336 -33.21 -16.47 1.95
N ASP A 337 -33.46 -16.18 3.23
CA ASP A 337 -34.56 -16.78 4.00
C ASP A 337 -35.93 -16.40 3.43
N GLN A 338 -36.11 -15.15 3.00
CA GLN A 338 -37.34 -14.70 2.34
C GLN A 338 -37.55 -15.38 0.99
N LYS A 339 -36.49 -15.52 0.18
CA LYS A 339 -36.55 -16.26 -1.10
C LYS A 339 -36.88 -17.73 -0.88
N LEU A 340 -36.27 -18.36 0.12
CA LEU A 340 -36.55 -19.75 0.46
C LEU A 340 -38.00 -19.92 0.95
N SER A 341 -38.44 -19.05 1.85
CA SER A 341 -39.81 -19.04 2.39
C SER A 341 -40.86 -18.82 1.30
N SER A 342 -40.64 -17.87 0.38
CA SER A 342 -41.54 -17.62 -0.75
C SER A 342 -41.55 -18.77 -1.76
N HIS A 343 -40.40 -19.39 -2.03
CA HIS A 343 -40.31 -20.60 -2.86
C HIS A 343 -41.12 -21.76 -2.26
N PHE A 344 -40.96 -22.02 -0.95
CA PHE A 344 -41.74 -23.07 -0.26
C PHE A 344 -43.23 -22.74 -0.14
N SER A 345 -43.58 -21.47 0.07
CA SER A 345 -44.97 -21.01 0.06
C SER A 345 -45.62 -21.12 -1.33
N GLY A 346 -44.82 -20.98 -2.39
CA GLY A 346 -45.26 -21.14 -3.78
C GLY A 346 -45.53 -22.60 -4.17
N LEU A 347 -44.78 -23.55 -3.61
CA LEU A 347 -45.01 -24.99 -3.80
C LEU A 347 -46.37 -25.45 -3.24
N GLY A 348 -46.97 -24.70 -2.31
CA GLY A 348 -48.32 -24.95 -1.79
C GLY A 348 -49.46 -24.39 -2.65
N LYS A 349 -49.17 -23.64 -3.72
CA LYS A 349 -50.18 -23.05 -4.63
C LYS A 349 -50.07 -23.65 -6.02
N GLY A 350 -50.50 -24.90 -6.18
CA GLY A 350 -50.63 -25.55 -7.48
C GLY A 350 -51.96 -26.28 -7.61
N GLU A 351 -52.94 -25.66 -8.27
CA GLU A 351 -53.97 -26.39 -9.02
C GLU A 351 -54.11 -25.70 -10.39
N LYS A 352 -53.41 -26.27 -11.39
CA LYS A 352 -53.78 -26.33 -12.83
C LYS A 352 -52.63 -26.94 -13.65
N ASP A 353 -52.92 -28.04 -14.31
CA ASP A 353 -52.00 -28.84 -15.14
C ASP A 353 -51.43 -28.09 -16.35
N PRO A 354 -50.16 -28.35 -16.75
CA PRO A 354 -49.59 -27.76 -17.95
C PRO A 354 -50.04 -28.49 -19.22
N LYS A 355 -50.60 -27.72 -20.16
CA LYS A 355 -51.07 -28.18 -21.48
C LYS A 355 -49.90 -28.16 -22.48
N ALA A 356 -49.69 -29.26 -23.19
CA ALA A 356 -48.66 -29.42 -24.22
C ALA A 356 -48.89 -28.50 -25.45
N PRO A 357 -47.84 -27.93 -26.08
CA PRO A 357 -48.00 -27.18 -27.32
C PRO A 357 -48.01 -28.13 -28.53
N LYS A 358 -49.11 -28.10 -29.29
CA LYS A 358 -49.25 -28.71 -30.64
C LYS A 358 -48.60 -27.80 -31.70
N GLY A 359 -47.97 -28.42 -32.68
CA GLY A 359 -47.46 -27.76 -33.89
C GLY A 359 -48.50 -27.57 -35.01
N ALA A 360 -48.14 -26.70 -35.95
CA ALA A 360 -48.51 -26.62 -37.37
C ALA A 360 -47.47 -25.67 -38.02
N ASP A 361 -46.55 -26.13 -38.88
CA ASP A 361 -46.65 -26.24 -40.36
C ASP A 361 -47.21 -24.96 -41.02
N ALA A 362 -46.67 -24.38 -42.10
CA ALA A 362 -45.49 -24.65 -42.95
C ALA A 362 -45.32 -23.47 -43.94
N GLY A 363 -44.12 -23.34 -44.52
CA GLY A 363 -43.85 -22.68 -45.82
C GLY A 363 -42.85 -21.53 -45.73
N GLY A 364 -41.68 -21.53 -46.39
CA GLY A 364 -41.06 -22.47 -47.32
C GLY A 364 -39.94 -21.74 -48.11
N GLY A 365 -38.81 -22.44 -48.31
CA GLY A 365 -37.76 -22.12 -49.29
C GLY A 365 -36.47 -21.49 -48.71
N GLY A 366 -35.26 -22.02 -48.88
CA GLY A 366 -34.76 -23.19 -49.61
C GLY A 366 -33.21 -23.15 -49.69
N GLY A 367 -32.57 -24.33 -49.79
CA GLY A 367 -31.13 -24.61 -50.06
C GLY A 367 -30.15 -24.39 -48.89
N GLY A 368 -29.54 -25.40 -48.23
CA GLY A 368 -28.93 -26.65 -48.71
C GLY A 368 -27.47 -26.39 -49.12
N GLY A 369 -26.39 -26.95 -48.56
CA GLY A 369 -26.14 -27.98 -47.56
C GLY A 369 -24.70 -28.49 -47.81
N GLY A 370 -23.88 -28.74 -46.77
CA GLY A 370 -22.47 -29.13 -46.96
C GLY A 370 -21.66 -29.54 -45.71
N GLY A 371 -22.17 -30.52 -44.97
CA GLY A 371 -21.51 -31.51 -44.07
C GLY A 371 -20.15 -31.30 -43.35
N ARG A 372 -20.20 -31.46 -42.01
CA ARG A 372 -19.27 -32.31 -41.21
C ARG A 372 -19.87 -32.65 -39.82
N PRO A 373 -19.52 -33.82 -39.19
CA PRO A 373 -20.32 -34.46 -38.13
C PRO A 373 -19.72 -34.22 -36.71
N PRO A 374 -20.16 -34.88 -35.62
CA PRO A 374 -20.61 -34.21 -34.39
C PRO A 374 -19.58 -34.15 -33.25
N GLY A 375 -19.68 -33.15 -32.38
CA GLY A 375 -18.96 -33.15 -31.11
C GLY A 375 -19.12 -31.89 -30.26
N LYS A 376 -19.76 -32.06 -29.09
CA LYS A 376 -19.71 -31.23 -27.87
C LYS A 376 -20.31 -29.81 -27.88
N GLY A 377 -21.44 -29.71 -27.16
CA GLY A 377 -21.65 -28.76 -26.05
C GLY A 377 -21.58 -27.27 -26.38
N LYS A 378 -22.69 -26.68 -26.81
CA LYS A 378 -22.89 -25.23 -26.82
C LYS A 378 -23.12 -24.71 -25.40
N THR A 379 -22.08 -24.09 -24.84
CA THR A 379 -22.16 -22.99 -23.89
C THR A 379 -22.61 -21.73 -24.64
N GLY A 380 -23.74 -21.13 -24.25
CA GLY A 380 -24.05 -19.73 -24.57
C GLY A 380 -23.59 -18.89 -23.38
N GLY A 381 -22.90 -17.76 -23.50
CA GLY A 381 -22.52 -16.96 -24.67
C GLY A 381 -22.61 -15.49 -24.26
N GLY A 382 -21.46 -14.79 -24.15
CA GLY A 382 -21.45 -13.33 -24.03
C GLY A 382 -20.25 -12.70 -23.31
N GLY A 383 -19.05 -12.75 -23.90
CA GLY A 383 -17.97 -11.79 -23.62
C GLY A 383 -16.76 -12.35 -22.88
N ASP A 384 -15.91 -13.07 -23.60
CA ASP A 384 -14.61 -13.55 -23.12
C ASP A 384 -13.60 -12.38 -23.08
N GLY A 385 -13.73 -11.48 -22.10
CA GLY A 385 -12.73 -10.47 -21.77
C GLY A 385 -11.75 -11.04 -20.76
N ALA A 386 -10.50 -11.20 -21.15
CA ALA A 386 -9.43 -11.62 -20.24
C ALA A 386 -9.39 -10.67 -19.04
N ARG A 387 -9.54 -11.20 -17.82
CA ARG A 387 -9.24 -10.42 -16.61
C ARG A 387 -7.78 -10.00 -16.71
N ASP A 388 -7.51 -8.70 -16.72
CA ASP A 388 -6.15 -8.14 -16.78
C ASP A 388 -5.23 -8.88 -15.80
N PRO A 389 -4.06 -9.39 -16.23
CA PRO A 389 -3.11 -10.04 -15.35
C PRO A 389 -2.66 -9.10 -14.23
N TRP A 390 -2.46 -9.63 -13.02
CA TRP A 390 -2.12 -8.84 -11.83
C TRP A 390 -0.87 -7.95 -11.99
N TRP A 391 0.05 -8.34 -12.87
CA TRP A 391 1.32 -7.67 -13.14
C TRP A 391 1.20 -6.54 -14.17
N HIS A 392 0.19 -6.52 -15.04
CA HIS A 392 0.06 -5.51 -16.09
C HIS A 392 -0.61 -4.22 -15.55
N GLY A 393 0.12 -3.11 -15.58
CA GLY A 393 -0.23 -1.86 -14.90
C GLY A 393 0.20 -1.80 -13.43
N HIS A 394 0.91 -2.82 -12.93
CA HIS A 394 1.33 -2.90 -11.53
C HIS A 394 2.33 -1.79 -11.17
N SER A 395 3.29 -1.51 -12.05
CA SER A 395 4.30 -0.48 -11.78
C SER A 395 3.71 0.93 -11.77
N ALA A 396 2.72 1.22 -12.62
CA ALA A 396 2.06 2.51 -12.64
C ALA A 396 1.06 2.69 -11.47
N ASP A 397 0.45 1.61 -10.98
CA ASP A 397 -0.40 1.55 -9.78
C ASP A 397 -1.38 2.74 -9.65
N GLN A 398 -1.09 3.68 -8.74
CA GLN A 398 -1.98 4.80 -8.43
C GLN A 398 -1.76 6.03 -9.32
N MET A 399 -0.78 6.01 -10.21
CA MET A 399 -0.53 7.09 -11.16
C MET A 399 -1.65 7.17 -12.21
N ARG A 400 -1.80 8.33 -12.84
CA ARG A 400 -2.71 8.48 -13.98
C ARG A 400 -2.12 7.84 -15.21
N HIS A 401 -2.71 6.74 -15.65
CA HIS A 401 -2.28 5.98 -16.82
C HIS A 401 -3.45 5.26 -17.49
N HIS A 402 -3.25 4.86 -18.73
CA HIS A 402 -4.16 3.98 -19.46
C HIS A 402 -3.41 2.75 -19.94
N ARG A 403 -3.99 1.57 -19.78
CA ARG A 403 -3.43 0.31 -20.28
C ARG A 403 -4.45 -0.45 -21.12
N GLY A 404 -3.98 -1.15 -22.13
CA GLY A 404 -4.79 -2.06 -22.92
C GLY A 404 -4.87 -3.44 -22.28
N GLU A 405 -5.65 -4.32 -22.88
CA GLU A 405 -5.64 -5.74 -22.51
C GLU A 405 -4.43 -6.42 -23.18
N PRO A 406 -3.72 -7.33 -22.49
CA PRO A 406 -2.66 -8.11 -23.13
C PRO A 406 -3.19 -8.99 -24.27
N VAL A 407 -2.44 -9.05 -25.37
CA VAL A 407 -2.81 -9.80 -26.57
C VAL A 407 -1.82 -10.93 -26.79
N ASP A 408 -2.31 -12.16 -26.83
CA ASP A 408 -1.51 -13.33 -27.21
C ASP A 408 -1.34 -13.37 -28.74
N VAL A 409 -0.09 -13.36 -29.18
CA VAL A 409 0.36 -13.42 -30.58
C VAL A 409 1.37 -14.53 -30.80
N SER A 410 1.46 -15.51 -29.88
CA SER A 410 2.43 -16.60 -29.96
C SER A 410 2.24 -17.49 -31.20
N GLY A 411 1.02 -17.51 -31.76
CA GLY A 411 0.68 -18.24 -32.98
C GLY A 411 0.93 -17.48 -34.28
N ASP A 412 1.27 -16.19 -34.22
CA ASP A 412 1.47 -15.35 -35.40
C ASP A 412 2.92 -15.39 -35.89
N ASP A 413 3.13 -15.20 -37.21
CA ASP A 413 4.46 -15.00 -37.77
C ASP A 413 5.04 -13.62 -37.36
N ARG A 414 6.37 -13.49 -37.43
CA ARG A 414 7.05 -12.29 -36.91
C ARG A 414 6.57 -10.97 -37.55
N PRO A 415 6.41 -10.83 -38.88
CA PRO A 415 5.79 -9.65 -39.49
C PRO A 415 4.39 -9.34 -38.94
N THR A 416 3.54 -10.35 -38.77
CA THR A 416 2.20 -10.18 -38.20
C THR A 416 2.25 -9.72 -36.75
N GLN A 417 3.15 -10.28 -35.93
CA GLN A 417 3.37 -9.83 -34.55
C GLN A 417 3.77 -8.35 -34.50
N LEU A 418 4.67 -7.92 -35.38
CA LEU A 418 5.14 -6.52 -35.44
C LEU A 418 4.02 -5.57 -35.88
N ASN A 419 3.21 -5.97 -36.86
CA ASN A 419 2.04 -5.17 -37.27
C ASN A 419 1.01 -5.04 -36.13
N ARG A 420 0.74 -6.13 -35.40
CA ARG A 420 -0.12 -6.08 -34.20
C ARG A 420 0.47 -5.20 -33.10
N LEU A 421 1.79 -5.25 -32.90
CA LEU A 421 2.49 -4.39 -31.95
C LEU A 421 2.22 -2.91 -32.26
N GLU A 422 2.35 -2.50 -33.52
CA GLU A 422 2.02 -1.14 -33.95
C GLU A 422 0.55 -0.79 -33.71
N ASN A 423 -0.36 -1.67 -34.12
CA ASN A 423 -1.80 -1.46 -34.00
C ASN A 423 -2.25 -1.30 -32.56
N GLU A 424 -1.70 -2.08 -31.62
CA GLU A 424 -2.03 -1.96 -30.21
C GLU A 424 -1.57 -0.63 -29.61
N ALA A 425 -0.41 -0.10 -30.02
CA ALA A 425 0.03 1.23 -29.57
C ALA A 425 -0.87 2.35 -30.12
N VAL A 426 -1.32 2.24 -31.38
CA VAL A 426 -2.25 3.19 -32.01
C VAL A 426 -3.62 3.14 -31.34
N LYS A 427 -4.17 1.93 -31.19
CA LYS A 427 -5.44 1.67 -30.51
C LYS A 427 -5.45 2.25 -29.11
N LEU A 428 -4.41 1.95 -28.32
CA LEU A 428 -4.28 2.49 -26.96
C LEU A 428 -4.21 4.02 -26.95
N ALA A 429 -3.53 4.63 -27.93
CA ALA A 429 -3.45 6.08 -28.02
C ALA A 429 -4.84 6.73 -28.19
N HIS A 430 -5.71 6.09 -28.97
CA HIS A 430 -7.09 6.53 -29.17
C HIS A 430 -7.97 6.26 -27.95
N GLU A 431 -7.91 5.05 -27.39
CA GLU A 431 -8.70 4.65 -26.22
C GLU A 431 -8.39 5.51 -25.00
N ALA A 432 -7.11 5.83 -24.77
CA ALA A 432 -6.70 6.68 -23.66
C ALA A 432 -7.27 8.12 -23.75
N ARG A 433 -7.73 8.54 -24.95
CA ARG A 433 -8.39 9.82 -25.19
C ARG A 433 -9.92 9.71 -25.32
N ASP A 434 -10.53 8.55 -25.14
CA ASP A 434 -11.99 8.45 -25.12
C ASP A 434 -12.52 9.21 -23.89
N GLU A 435 -13.43 10.16 -24.13
CA GLU A 435 -14.01 11.02 -23.10
C GLU A 435 -14.76 10.23 -22.02
N LYS A 436 -15.20 9.01 -22.33
CA LYS A 436 -15.77 8.08 -21.34
C LYS A 436 -14.84 7.81 -20.15
N HIS A 437 -13.54 7.97 -20.33
CA HIS A 437 -12.53 7.76 -19.29
C HIS A 437 -12.22 9.03 -18.47
N GLN A 438 -12.80 10.20 -18.78
CA GLN A 438 -12.48 11.47 -18.09
C GLN A 438 -12.71 11.41 -16.57
N ASN A 439 -13.71 10.63 -16.16
CA ASN A 439 -14.09 10.42 -14.75
C ASN A 439 -13.88 8.98 -14.29
N SER A 440 -13.07 8.19 -15.00
CA SER A 440 -12.77 6.82 -14.60
C SER A 440 -12.01 6.81 -13.28
N ASN A 441 -12.53 6.05 -12.31
CA ASN A 441 -11.85 5.75 -11.05
C ASN A 441 -11.18 4.37 -11.08
N ILE A 442 -11.19 3.69 -12.24
CA ILE A 442 -10.57 2.38 -12.42
C ILE A 442 -9.07 2.63 -12.68
N PRO A 443 -8.16 2.12 -11.81
CA PRO A 443 -6.72 2.25 -12.04
C PRO A 443 -6.33 1.70 -13.42
N GLY A 444 -5.58 2.50 -14.17
CA GLY A 444 -5.12 2.15 -15.52
C GLY A 444 -6.16 2.24 -16.63
N LYS A 445 -7.32 2.84 -16.36
CA LYS A 445 -8.28 3.26 -17.38
C LYS A 445 -8.54 4.76 -17.30
N ASP A 446 -7.53 5.55 -16.93
CA ASP A 446 -7.64 7.00 -16.82
C ASP A 446 -7.64 7.64 -18.20
N TYR A 447 -8.35 8.76 -18.35
CA TYR A 447 -8.20 9.62 -19.51
C TYR A 447 -6.81 10.29 -19.52
N ARG A 448 -6.17 10.27 -20.69
CA ARG A 448 -4.86 10.82 -20.96
C ARG A 448 -4.94 11.80 -22.14
N LYS A 449 -4.71 13.08 -21.86
CA LYS A 449 -4.71 14.12 -22.88
C LYS A 449 -3.49 14.03 -23.80
N ASP A 450 -2.33 13.78 -23.21
CA ASP A 450 -1.02 13.81 -23.87
C ASP A 450 -0.03 12.79 -23.27
N GLY A 451 1.06 12.54 -24.00
CA GLY A 451 2.19 11.72 -23.57
C GLY A 451 2.69 10.77 -24.66
N CYS A 452 3.02 9.55 -24.27
CA CYS A 452 3.27 8.45 -25.20
C CYS A 452 2.33 7.26 -24.93
N SER A 453 2.09 6.47 -25.97
CA SER A 453 1.36 5.21 -25.95
C SER A 453 2.29 4.12 -26.46
N GLY A 454 2.68 3.20 -25.59
CA GLY A 454 3.62 2.13 -25.91
C GLY A 454 2.94 0.78 -26.00
N SER A 455 3.51 -0.10 -26.82
CA SER A 455 3.24 -1.52 -26.83
C SER A 455 4.56 -2.30 -26.79
N PHE A 456 4.58 -3.42 -26.08
CA PHE A 456 5.77 -4.24 -25.87
C PHE A 456 5.44 -5.71 -26.15
N LEU A 457 6.19 -6.32 -27.06
CA LEU A 457 6.11 -7.73 -27.44
C LEU A 457 7.24 -8.50 -26.76
N HIS A 458 6.88 -9.49 -25.93
CA HIS A 458 7.82 -10.39 -25.27
C HIS A 458 7.18 -11.76 -25.00
N ASP A 459 7.91 -12.85 -25.30
CA ASP A 459 7.43 -14.24 -25.31
C ASP A 459 6.03 -14.45 -25.91
N GLY A 460 5.78 -13.85 -27.08
CA GLY A 460 4.51 -14.02 -27.79
C GLY A 460 3.32 -13.28 -27.17
N ILE A 461 3.53 -12.39 -26.19
CA ILE A 461 2.48 -11.55 -25.61
C ILE A 461 2.78 -10.09 -25.91
N ILE A 462 1.78 -9.34 -26.37
CA ILE A 462 1.82 -7.90 -26.51
C ILE A 462 1.10 -7.27 -25.33
N THR A 463 1.79 -6.40 -24.61
CA THR A 463 1.20 -5.52 -23.59
C THR A 463 1.23 -4.07 -24.04
N SER A 464 0.25 -3.27 -23.64
CA SER A 464 0.18 -1.86 -24.05
C SER A 464 -0.16 -0.94 -22.87
N HIS A 465 0.57 0.17 -22.77
CA HIS A 465 0.51 1.09 -21.64
C HIS A 465 0.87 2.52 -22.09
N THR A 466 0.24 3.54 -21.51
CA THR A 466 0.61 4.94 -21.77
C THR A 466 1.71 5.42 -20.83
N SER A 467 2.34 6.58 -21.11
CA SER A 467 3.13 7.26 -20.09
C SER A 467 2.28 7.59 -18.85
N SER A 468 2.92 7.57 -17.70
CA SER A 468 2.27 7.78 -16.40
C SER A 468 2.52 9.20 -15.90
N THR A 469 1.52 9.82 -15.27
CA THR A 469 1.74 11.08 -14.54
C THR A 469 1.19 10.99 -13.14
N ARG A 470 1.74 11.82 -12.25
CA ARG A 470 1.23 11.96 -10.88
C ARG A 470 -0.29 12.19 -10.89
N ARG A 471 -1.02 11.37 -10.13
CA ARG A 471 -2.45 11.59 -9.88
C ARG A 471 -2.57 12.69 -8.84
N LYS A 472 -3.27 13.79 -9.15
CA LYS A 472 -3.67 14.74 -8.11
C LYS A 472 -4.55 13.99 -7.11
N PRO A 473 -4.31 14.11 -5.79
CA PRO A 473 -5.13 13.44 -4.79
C PRO A 473 -6.60 13.81 -5.05
N SER A 474 -7.43 12.80 -5.26
CA SER A 474 -8.87 12.98 -5.45
C SER A 474 -9.48 13.26 -4.08
N GLY A 475 -9.47 14.54 -3.72
CA GLY A 475 -10.13 15.04 -2.54
C GLY A 475 -9.63 16.45 -2.19
N GLY A 476 -10.52 17.27 -1.63
CA GLY A 476 -10.22 18.64 -1.21
C GLY A 476 -9.09 18.70 -0.17
N PRO A 477 -8.69 19.91 0.28
CA PRO A 477 -7.52 20.16 1.12
C PRO A 477 -7.42 19.34 2.43
N ASN A 478 -8.47 18.59 2.81
CA ASN A 478 -8.54 17.72 3.99
C ASN A 478 -8.49 16.21 3.69
N SER A 479 -8.05 15.80 2.50
CA SER A 479 -8.04 14.38 2.11
C SER A 479 -6.68 13.74 2.42
N ARG A 480 -6.61 12.99 3.52
CA ARG A 480 -5.43 12.23 3.98
C ARG A 480 -5.14 11.01 3.09
N GLY A 481 -4.74 11.25 1.84
CA GLY A 481 -4.12 10.24 0.98
C GLY A 481 -2.61 10.24 1.19
N GLY A 482 -1.97 9.08 1.14
CA GLY A 482 -0.50 8.98 1.18
C GLY A 482 0.16 9.86 0.10
N GLN A 483 1.47 10.12 0.26
CA GLN A 483 2.26 10.87 -0.73
C GLN A 483 1.93 10.34 -2.14
N PRO A 484 1.46 11.20 -3.07
CA PRO A 484 1.05 10.74 -4.38
C PRO A 484 2.25 10.11 -5.09
N GLN A 485 2.06 8.91 -5.62
CA GLN A 485 3.11 8.24 -6.39
C GLN A 485 3.62 9.16 -7.51
N GLU A 486 4.92 9.46 -7.46
CA GLU A 486 5.55 10.41 -8.39
C GLU A 486 6.16 9.73 -9.62
N TYR A 487 6.57 8.47 -9.46
CA TYR A 487 7.22 7.63 -10.46
C TYR A 487 6.64 6.20 -10.44
N PRO A 488 6.65 5.49 -11.58
CA PRO A 488 6.32 4.06 -11.60
C PRO A 488 7.21 3.30 -10.62
N ARG A 489 6.66 2.30 -9.94
CA ARG A 489 7.42 1.35 -9.12
C ARG A 489 8.16 0.40 -10.05
N ALA A 490 9.29 0.87 -10.58
CA ALA A 490 10.11 0.09 -11.47
C ALA A 490 10.71 -1.13 -10.74
N HIS A 491 10.79 -2.26 -11.44
CA HIS A 491 11.49 -3.44 -10.96
C HIS A 491 12.93 -3.07 -10.57
N PRO A 492 13.53 -3.58 -9.47
CA PRO A 492 14.82 -3.12 -8.97
C PRO A 492 15.94 -3.09 -10.02
N ALA A 493 16.07 -4.14 -10.84
CA ALA A 493 17.04 -4.18 -11.94
C ALA A 493 16.82 -3.10 -13.01
N LEU A 494 15.56 -2.74 -13.30
CA LEU A 494 15.22 -1.65 -14.22
C LEU A 494 15.47 -0.28 -13.57
N GLN A 495 15.14 -0.14 -12.29
CA GLN A 495 15.40 1.09 -11.53
C GLN A 495 16.89 1.42 -11.54
N GLN A 496 17.75 0.42 -11.36
CA GLN A 496 19.20 0.59 -11.48
C GLN A 496 19.63 1.10 -12.88
N VAL A 497 19.03 0.59 -13.96
CA VAL A 497 19.31 1.10 -15.32
C VAL A 497 18.90 2.55 -15.46
N LEU A 498 17.72 2.93 -14.94
CA LEU A 498 17.25 4.31 -14.98
C LEU A 498 18.15 5.26 -14.20
N ASP A 499 18.58 4.85 -13.00
CA ASP A 499 19.48 5.62 -12.15
C ASP A 499 20.86 5.80 -12.80
N ASP A 500 21.39 4.75 -13.43
CA ASP A 500 22.64 4.83 -14.20
C ASP A 500 22.52 5.78 -15.41
N VAL A 501 21.40 5.75 -16.13
CA VAL A 501 21.14 6.68 -17.24
C VAL A 501 21.06 8.11 -16.72
N LYS A 502 20.36 8.33 -15.61
CA LYS A 502 20.27 9.64 -14.95
C LYS A 502 21.66 10.13 -14.54
N GLN A 503 22.48 9.27 -13.95
CA GLN A 503 23.85 9.62 -13.56
C GLN A 503 24.68 10.01 -14.78
N GLY A 504 24.55 9.32 -15.91
CA GLY A 504 25.23 9.67 -17.15
C GLY A 504 24.89 11.07 -17.67
N PHE A 505 23.65 11.54 -17.52
CA PHE A 505 23.31 12.94 -17.82
C PHE A 505 24.00 13.92 -16.86
N LEU A 506 23.97 13.61 -15.56
CA LEU A 506 24.58 14.46 -14.53
C LEU A 506 26.10 14.57 -14.70
N ASP A 507 26.76 13.49 -15.11
CA ASP A 507 28.20 13.46 -15.38
C ASP A 507 28.59 14.33 -16.60
N MET A 508 27.63 14.65 -17.48
CA MET A 508 27.79 15.57 -18.61
C MET A 508 27.32 17.00 -18.29
N ASP A 509 27.08 17.33 -17.01
CA ASP A 509 26.47 18.60 -16.57
C ASP A 509 25.08 18.86 -17.20
N GLU A 510 24.39 17.81 -17.64
CA GLU A 510 23.04 17.87 -18.19
C GLU A 510 22.02 17.33 -17.18
N ASN A 511 20.77 17.77 -17.31
CA ASN A 511 19.66 17.19 -16.56
C ASN A 511 18.81 16.32 -17.48
N PRO A 512 18.43 15.11 -17.06
CA PRO A 512 17.47 14.35 -17.84
C PRO A 512 16.13 15.09 -17.90
N ALA A 513 15.36 14.83 -18.96
CA ALA A 513 14.05 15.46 -19.12
C ALA A 513 13.17 15.25 -17.87
N ALA A 514 12.33 16.22 -17.52
CA ALA A 514 11.46 16.17 -16.32
C ALA A 514 10.52 14.94 -16.25
N GLY A 515 10.33 14.25 -17.38
CA GLY A 515 9.59 12.99 -17.48
C GLY A 515 10.43 11.71 -17.37
N HIS A 516 11.71 11.78 -17.03
CA HIS A 516 12.58 10.61 -16.87
C HIS A 516 11.93 9.56 -15.95
N GLY A 517 11.93 8.30 -16.39
CA GLY A 517 11.30 7.20 -15.67
C GLY A 517 9.77 7.10 -15.80
N LYS A 518 9.10 7.98 -16.56
CA LYS A 518 7.61 8.02 -16.65
C LYS A 518 7.03 7.62 -18.00
N CYS A 519 7.89 7.27 -18.95
CA CYS A 519 7.49 6.84 -20.28
C CYS A 519 6.77 5.49 -20.24
N ALA A 520 5.97 5.20 -21.27
CA ALA A 520 5.21 3.95 -21.41
C ALA A 520 6.12 2.72 -21.32
N GLU A 521 7.30 2.83 -21.93
CA GLU A 521 8.34 1.82 -22.00
C GLU A 521 8.76 1.34 -20.62
N VAL A 522 8.89 2.26 -19.66
CA VAL A 522 9.30 1.94 -18.29
C VAL A 522 8.27 1.08 -17.59
N SER A 523 6.98 1.40 -17.73
CA SER A 523 5.91 0.62 -17.09
C SER A 523 5.79 -0.76 -17.73
N LEU A 524 5.80 -0.84 -19.07
CA LEU A 524 5.71 -2.11 -19.82
C LEU A 524 6.83 -3.09 -19.47
N ILE A 525 8.07 -2.61 -19.47
CA ILE A 525 9.24 -3.44 -19.18
C ILE A 525 9.23 -3.86 -17.71
N SER A 526 8.93 -2.93 -16.81
CA SER A 526 8.87 -3.21 -15.38
C SER A 526 7.78 -4.24 -15.04
N ASP A 527 6.59 -4.09 -15.61
CA ASP A 527 5.48 -5.02 -15.43
C ASP A 527 5.86 -6.42 -15.91
N ARG A 528 6.59 -6.53 -17.04
CA ARG A 528 7.09 -7.81 -17.54
C ARG A 528 8.14 -8.42 -16.62
N LEU A 529 9.04 -7.61 -16.06
CA LEU A 529 10.02 -8.09 -15.09
C LEU A 529 9.34 -8.58 -13.80
N HIS A 530 8.36 -7.84 -13.26
CA HIS A 530 7.58 -8.30 -12.10
C HIS A 530 6.75 -9.56 -12.38
N GLN A 531 6.33 -9.78 -13.62
CA GLN A 531 5.70 -11.06 -13.99
C GLN A 531 6.67 -12.25 -13.80
N MET A 532 7.94 -12.08 -14.17
CA MET A 532 8.96 -13.13 -14.10
C MET A 532 9.57 -13.25 -12.70
N ASP A 533 9.71 -12.12 -12.00
CA ASP A 533 10.29 -12.00 -10.67
C ASP A 533 9.51 -10.96 -9.84
N PRO A 534 8.39 -11.36 -9.21
CA PRO A 534 7.51 -10.46 -8.46
C PRO A 534 8.22 -9.69 -7.34
N ASP A 535 9.20 -10.33 -6.71
CA ASP A 535 9.88 -9.81 -5.51
C ASP A 535 11.24 -9.15 -5.84
N GLY A 536 11.67 -9.16 -7.11
CA GLY A 536 12.97 -8.63 -7.53
C GLY A 536 14.17 -9.39 -6.97
N THR A 537 13.99 -10.66 -6.58
CA THR A 537 15.02 -11.45 -5.90
C THR A 537 15.84 -12.34 -6.83
N LYS A 538 15.39 -12.59 -8.06
CA LYS A 538 16.06 -13.42 -9.07
C LYS A 538 16.75 -12.58 -10.14
N ILE A 539 16.10 -11.51 -10.59
CA ILE A 539 16.61 -10.58 -11.60
C ILE A 539 17.20 -9.38 -10.86
N ARG A 540 18.44 -9.50 -10.40
CA ARG A 540 19.03 -8.47 -9.51
C ARG A 540 19.81 -7.41 -10.25
N THR A 541 20.33 -7.74 -11.43
CA THR A 541 21.24 -6.87 -12.18
C THR A 541 20.66 -6.47 -13.53
N PRO A 542 21.15 -5.37 -14.13
CA PRO A 542 20.81 -5.00 -15.50
C PRO A 542 21.07 -6.11 -16.53
N ASP A 543 22.12 -6.91 -16.34
CA ASP A 543 22.43 -8.03 -17.22
C ASP A 543 21.46 -9.22 -17.04
N ASP A 544 20.98 -9.46 -15.82
CA ASP A 544 19.89 -10.41 -15.60
C ASP A 544 18.62 -9.96 -16.31
N ALA A 545 18.28 -8.67 -16.21
CA ALA A 545 17.11 -8.10 -16.87
C ALA A 545 17.25 -8.18 -18.39
N ARG A 546 18.43 -7.88 -18.96
CA ARG A 546 18.73 -8.05 -20.39
C ARG A 546 18.50 -9.49 -20.85
N ARG A 547 19.02 -10.48 -20.11
CA ARG A 547 18.81 -11.90 -20.44
C ARG A 547 17.34 -12.30 -20.34
N ALA A 548 16.64 -11.82 -19.31
CA ALA A 548 15.24 -12.13 -19.10
C ALA A 548 14.31 -11.48 -20.14
N LEU A 549 14.75 -10.39 -20.78
CA LEU A 549 13.98 -9.62 -21.77
C LEU A 549 14.42 -9.87 -23.22
N GLU A 550 15.20 -10.93 -23.45
CA GLU A 550 15.78 -11.24 -24.76
C GLU A 550 14.69 -11.43 -25.84
N GLY A 551 14.89 -10.82 -27.00
CA GLY A 551 13.91 -10.85 -28.10
C GLY A 551 12.74 -9.86 -27.93
N GLY A 552 12.74 -9.07 -26.85
CA GLY A 552 11.77 -8.01 -26.59
C GLY A 552 11.80 -6.93 -27.68
N VAL A 553 10.60 -6.51 -28.10
CA VAL A 553 10.43 -5.43 -29.08
C VAL A 553 9.39 -4.45 -28.59
N ILE A 554 9.71 -3.17 -28.66
CA ILE A 554 8.84 -2.10 -28.20
C ILE A 554 8.49 -1.15 -29.33
N HIS A 555 7.28 -0.62 -29.31
CA HIS A 555 6.83 0.39 -30.27
C HIS A 555 6.06 1.48 -29.54
N THR A 556 6.33 2.74 -29.88
CA THR A 556 5.77 3.89 -29.17
C THR A 556 5.14 4.88 -30.15
N ARG A 557 3.93 5.32 -29.82
CA ARG A 557 3.14 6.32 -30.54
C ARG A 557 2.92 7.58 -29.70
N GLN A 558 2.73 8.69 -30.39
CA GLN A 558 2.42 9.98 -29.78
C GLN A 558 0.96 10.01 -29.29
N LEU A 559 0.78 10.29 -28.00
CA LEU A 559 -0.53 10.48 -27.38
C LEU A 559 -0.84 11.98 -27.30
N GLY A 560 -1.92 12.43 -27.92
CA GLY A 560 -2.22 13.85 -28.10
C GLY A 560 -1.22 14.57 -29.03
N ASP A 561 -1.58 15.74 -29.57
CA ASP A 561 -0.66 16.50 -30.42
C ASP A 561 0.45 17.15 -29.58
N ASP A 562 1.72 16.90 -29.92
CA ASP A 562 2.87 17.61 -29.36
C ASP A 562 2.97 18.98 -30.01
N VAL A 563 2.42 20.00 -29.35
CA VAL A 563 2.41 21.38 -29.84
C VAL A 563 3.58 22.15 -29.21
N ARG A 564 4.50 22.61 -30.06
CA ARG A 564 5.65 23.44 -29.66
C ARG A 564 5.47 24.87 -30.12
N ARG A 565 6.29 25.77 -29.59
CA ARG A 565 6.35 27.17 -30.05
C ARG A 565 7.64 27.40 -30.81
N HIS A 566 7.55 28.08 -31.93
CA HIS A 566 8.75 28.59 -32.60
C HIS A 566 9.52 29.49 -31.64
N PRO A 567 10.85 29.33 -31.53
CA PRO A 567 11.67 30.13 -30.61
C PRO A 567 11.60 31.63 -30.94
N ASP A 568 11.52 31.97 -32.22
CA ASP A 568 11.54 33.36 -32.69
C ASP A 568 10.14 33.98 -32.76
N THR A 569 9.20 33.32 -33.43
CA THR A 569 7.85 33.87 -33.70
C THR A 569 6.87 33.64 -32.56
N ARG A 570 7.20 32.74 -31.62
CA ARG A 570 6.29 32.22 -30.57
C ARG A 570 5.00 31.57 -31.08
N GLU A 571 4.88 31.38 -32.40
CA GLU A 571 3.75 30.71 -33.02
C GLU A 571 3.73 29.23 -32.66
N LYS A 572 2.52 28.70 -32.39
CA LYS A 572 2.33 27.29 -32.07
C LYS A 572 2.29 26.46 -33.35
N TYR A 573 3.06 25.39 -33.39
CA TYR A 573 3.00 24.40 -34.45
C TYR A 573 2.93 22.98 -33.87
N VAL A 574 2.31 22.06 -34.60
CA VAL A 574 2.28 20.64 -34.22
C VAL A 574 3.62 20.03 -34.62
N HIS A 575 4.48 19.77 -33.64
CA HIS A 575 5.76 19.10 -33.84
C HIS A 575 5.56 17.61 -34.15
N MET A 576 4.60 16.98 -33.48
CA MET A 576 4.26 15.57 -33.71
C MET A 576 2.75 15.35 -33.52
N PRO A 577 2.02 14.91 -34.55
CA PRO A 577 0.58 14.69 -34.42
C PRO A 577 0.30 13.43 -33.60
N HIS A 578 -0.89 13.37 -33.00
CA HIS A 578 -1.40 12.19 -32.34
C HIS A 578 -1.36 10.95 -33.26
N GLY A 579 -0.93 9.80 -32.72
CA GLY A 579 -0.81 8.54 -33.48
C GLY A 579 0.44 8.45 -34.37
N ALA A 580 1.26 9.50 -34.45
CA ALA A 580 2.55 9.41 -35.12
C ALA A 580 3.52 8.50 -34.35
N TYR A 581 4.43 7.85 -35.08
CA TYR A 581 5.55 7.14 -34.46
C TYR A 581 6.39 8.11 -33.61
N LYS A 582 6.63 7.72 -32.37
CA LYS A 582 7.42 8.48 -31.41
C LYS A 582 8.69 7.68 -31.11
N LYS A 583 9.83 8.16 -31.59
CA LYS A 583 11.14 7.59 -31.24
C LYS A 583 11.32 7.59 -29.71
N PRO A 584 11.98 6.57 -29.13
CA PRO A 584 12.38 6.61 -27.72
C PRO A 584 13.09 7.92 -27.37
N CYS A 585 12.77 8.50 -26.21
CA CYS A 585 13.40 9.73 -25.76
C CYS A 585 14.86 9.49 -25.34
N ASP A 586 15.60 10.56 -25.10
CA ASP A 586 17.04 10.50 -24.77
C ASP A 586 17.33 9.72 -23.48
N SER A 587 16.34 9.54 -22.60
CA SER A 587 16.47 8.64 -21.45
C SER A 587 16.03 7.20 -21.73
N CYS A 588 15.05 6.97 -22.61
CA CYS A 588 14.55 5.63 -22.90
C CYS A 588 15.45 4.88 -23.89
N GLN A 589 16.04 5.57 -24.87
CA GLN A 589 16.92 4.92 -25.85
C GLN A 589 18.09 4.18 -25.16
N PRO A 590 18.87 4.79 -24.26
CA PRO A 590 19.97 4.09 -23.59
C PRO A 590 19.49 2.94 -22.69
N MET A 591 18.32 3.09 -22.07
CA MET A 591 17.70 2.03 -21.27
C MET A 591 17.34 0.81 -22.14
N LEU A 592 16.71 1.01 -23.29
CA LEU A 592 16.35 -0.06 -24.22
C LEU A 592 17.60 -0.76 -24.76
N ASP A 593 18.62 -0.01 -25.15
CA ASP A 593 19.89 -0.55 -25.65
C ASP A 593 20.59 -1.40 -24.58
N ARG A 594 20.58 -0.93 -23.31
CA ARG A 594 21.16 -1.66 -22.18
C ARG A 594 20.40 -2.93 -21.84
N LEU A 595 19.08 -2.96 -22.05
CA LEU A 595 18.25 -4.16 -21.84
C LEU A 595 18.18 -5.06 -23.08
N GLY A 596 18.77 -4.66 -24.20
CA GLY A 596 18.73 -5.44 -25.44
C GLY A 596 17.35 -5.46 -26.12
N ILE A 597 16.50 -4.48 -25.83
CA ILE A 597 15.16 -4.36 -26.40
C ILE A 597 15.20 -3.52 -27.68
N ILE A 598 14.57 -4.01 -28.73
CA ILE A 598 14.55 -3.33 -30.03
C ILE A 598 13.40 -2.34 -30.09
N ALA A 599 13.67 -1.07 -30.42
CA ALA A 599 12.64 -0.10 -30.77
C ALA A 599 12.21 -0.27 -32.24
N HIS A 600 10.99 -0.75 -32.46
CA HIS A 600 10.40 -0.96 -33.77
C HIS A 600 9.70 0.32 -34.26
N ARG A 601 9.85 0.64 -35.54
CA ARG A 601 9.34 1.87 -36.16
C ARG A 601 8.13 1.63 -37.03
#